data_AF-H3RCQ5-F1
#
_entry.id   AF-H3RCQ5-F1
#
_cell.length_a   1.000
_cell.length_b   1.000
_cell.length_c   1.000
_cell.angle_alpha   90.00
_cell.angle_beta   90.00
_cell.angle_gamma   90.00
#
_symmetry.space_group_name_H-M   'P 1'
#
loop_
_entity.id
_entity.type
_entity.pdbx_description
1 polymer ?
#
loop_
_entity_poly.entity_id
_entity_poly.type
_entity_poly.pdbx_seq_one_letter_code
_entity_poly.pdbx_strand_id
1 'polypeptide(L)'
;MFGFMKKKVENHPQDAAERDRLAESVSEKIRQLEAMLASNTADTDTQKQLMLEYNRALSLYAKSRRYRDHIDPLFVKIDELRNLVRKSV
;
A
#
# COMPACT_ATOMS: atom_id res chain seq x y z
N MET A 1 23.85 -37.50 5.56
CA MET A 1 23.16 -36.78 6.66
C MET A 1 22.53 -35.53 6.07
N PHE A 2 21.20 -35.44 6.09
CA PHE A 2 20.44 -34.30 5.58
C PHE A 2 20.45 -33.16 6.58
N GLY A 3 21.29 -32.15 6.36
CA GLY A 3 21.30 -30.90 7.12
C GLY A 3 20.43 -29.85 6.45
N PHE A 4 19.12 -29.91 6.65
CA PHE A 4 18.20 -28.81 6.30
C PHE A 4 18.41 -27.65 7.29
N MET A 5 19.47 -26.86 7.10
CA MET A 5 19.64 -25.62 7.85
C MET A 5 18.84 -24.49 7.19
N LYS A 6 17.65 -24.28 7.77
CA LYS A 6 16.95 -23.00 7.94
C LYS A 6 17.52 -21.86 7.08
N LYS A 7 16.85 -21.59 5.96
CA LYS A 7 16.91 -20.31 5.25
C LYS A 7 16.50 -19.22 6.24
N LYS A 8 17.48 -18.66 6.94
CA LYS A 8 17.28 -17.46 7.77
C LYS A 8 16.78 -16.39 6.81
N VAL A 9 15.55 -15.96 7.00
CA VAL A 9 15.05 -14.72 6.43
C VAL A 9 15.90 -13.63 7.08
N GLU A 10 16.99 -13.31 6.40
CA GLU A 10 17.91 -12.26 6.75
C GLU A 10 17.15 -10.95 6.52
N ASN A 11 16.40 -10.52 7.54
CA ASN A 11 15.84 -9.18 7.60
C ASN A 11 17.01 -8.23 7.77
N HIS A 12 17.68 -7.91 6.66
CA HIS A 12 18.69 -6.87 6.63
C HIS A 12 18.01 -5.56 7.04
N PRO A 13 18.51 -4.83 8.05
CA PRO A 13 17.95 -3.54 8.46
C PRO A 13 17.99 -2.50 7.33
N GLN A 14 18.85 -2.69 6.32
CA GLN A 14 18.85 -1.89 5.09
C GLN A 14 17.56 -2.07 4.27
N ASP A 15 17.06 -3.30 4.14
CA ASP A 15 15.79 -3.55 3.44
C ASP A 15 14.60 -2.95 4.20
N ALA A 16 14.67 -2.89 5.54
CA ALA A 16 13.62 -2.27 6.34
C ALA A 16 13.58 -0.76 6.11
N ALA A 17 14.74 -0.09 6.13
CA ALA A 17 14.82 1.34 5.85
C ALA A 17 14.40 1.69 4.41
N GLU A 18 14.76 0.87 3.42
CA GLU A 18 14.29 1.04 2.04
C GLU A 18 12.79 0.79 1.90
N ARG A 19 12.24 -0.22 2.58
CA ARG A 19 10.80 -0.47 2.62
C ARG A 19 10.04 0.67 3.26
N ASP A 20 10.57 1.26 4.32
CA ASP A 20 9.98 2.40 5.00
C ASP A 20 9.98 3.64 4.09
N ARG A 21 11.08 3.91 3.36
CA ARG A 21 11.12 4.97 2.34
C ARG A 21 10.14 4.73 1.18
N LEU A 22 10.06 3.50 0.69
CA LEU A 22 9.11 3.12 -0.36
C LEU A 22 7.67 3.25 0.13
N ALA A 23 7.40 2.86 1.38
CA ALA A 23 6.11 2.99 2.03
C ALA A 23 5.67 4.46 2.12
N GLU A 24 6.60 5.35 2.45
CA GLU A 24 6.40 6.79 2.52
C GLU A 24 6.13 7.37 1.12
N SER A 25 6.96 7.05 0.13
CA SER A 25 6.76 7.49 -1.25
C SER A 25 5.43 7.02 -1.86
N VAL A 26 5.03 5.77 -1.61
CA VAL A 26 3.72 5.26 -2.06
C VAL A 26 2.58 5.97 -1.32
N SER A 27 2.74 6.29 -0.03
CA SER A 27 1.73 7.03 0.72
C SER A 27 1.50 8.45 0.20
N GLU A 28 2.58 9.15 -0.18
CA GLU A 28 2.49 10.47 -0.79
C GLU A 28 1.77 10.40 -2.14
N LYS A 29 2.09 9.38 -2.93
CA LYS A 29 1.48 9.17 -4.24
C LYS A 29 0.00 8.82 -4.15
N ILE A 30 -0.37 7.99 -3.17
CA ILE A 30 -1.77 7.74 -2.79
C ILE A 30 -2.46 9.06 -2.45
N ARG A 31 -1.85 9.90 -1.61
CA ARG A 31 -2.44 11.19 -1.20
C ARG A 31 -2.64 12.15 -2.38
N GLN A 32 -1.71 12.17 -3.33
CA GLN A 32 -1.85 12.94 -4.57
C GLN A 32 -3.01 12.43 -5.42
N LEU A 33 -3.09 11.12 -5.63
CA LEU A 33 -4.17 10.48 -6.38
C LEU A 33 -5.52 10.65 -5.67
N GLU A 34 -5.57 10.62 -4.33
CA GLU A 34 -6.76 10.95 -3.54
C GLU A 34 -7.20 12.41 -3.78
N ALA A 35 -6.27 13.36 -3.81
CA ALA A 35 -6.57 14.77 -4.09
C ALA A 35 -7.07 14.99 -5.52
N MET A 36 -6.48 14.28 -6.50
CA MET A 36 -6.97 14.28 -7.89
C MET A 36 -8.37 13.68 -7.98
N LEU A 37 -8.62 12.58 -7.28
CA LEU A 37 -9.94 11.97 -7.21
C LEU A 37 -10.96 12.85 -6.50
N ALA A 38 -10.59 13.56 -5.44
CA ALA A 38 -11.47 14.51 -4.78
C ALA A 38 -11.87 15.67 -5.71
N SER A 39 -11.00 16.02 -6.66
CA SER A 39 -11.27 17.02 -7.69
C SER A 39 -12.12 16.45 -8.84
N ASN A 40 -11.98 15.15 -9.13
CA ASN A 40 -12.74 14.46 -10.17
C ASN A 40 -13.15 13.06 -9.72
N THR A 41 -14.22 12.98 -8.91
CA THR A 41 -14.67 11.73 -8.29
C THR A 41 -15.22 10.71 -9.28
N ALA A 42 -15.49 11.12 -10.53
CA ALA A 42 -15.98 10.26 -11.61
C ALA A 42 -14.86 9.67 -12.49
N ASP A 43 -13.60 10.03 -12.25
CA ASP A 43 -12.47 9.54 -13.04
C ASP A 43 -12.12 8.09 -12.69
N THR A 44 -12.63 7.17 -13.49
CA THR A 44 -12.43 5.73 -13.32
C THR A 44 -10.97 5.30 -13.52
N ASP A 45 -10.17 6.04 -14.30
CA ASP A 45 -8.75 5.75 -14.50
C ASP A 45 -7.95 6.12 -13.25
N THR A 46 -8.17 7.32 -12.69
CA THR A 46 -7.58 7.74 -11.42
C THR A 46 -7.96 6.79 -10.29
N GLN A 47 -9.22 6.34 -10.24
CA GLN A 47 -9.69 5.33 -9.27
C GLN A 47 -8.92 4.00 -9.37
N LYS A 48 -8.76 3.46 -10.58
CA LYS A 48 -8.01 2.20 -10.81
C LYS A 48 -6.54 2.35 -10.44
N GLN A 49 -5.93 3.48 -10.80
CA GLN A 49 -4.54 3.77 -10.51
C GLN A 49 -4.31 3.89 -8.99
N LEU A 50 -5.23 4.55 -8.29
CA LEU A 50 -5.22 4.66 -6.84
C LEU A 50 -5.38 3.29 -6.15
N MET A 51 -6.27 2.41 -6.66
CA MET A 51 -6.38 1.03 -6.16
C MET A 51 -5.10 0.21 -6.33
N LEU A 52 -4.36 0.42 -7.43
CA LEU A 52 -3.10 -0.28 -7.68
C LEU A 52 -2.01 0.14 -6.69
N GLU A 53 -1.87 1.47 -6.48
CA GLU A 53 -0.90 2.01 -5.52
C GLU A 53 -1.26 1.63 -4.08
N TYR A 54 -2.55 1.56 -3.76
CA TYR A 54 -3.02 1.06 -2.47
C TYR A 54 -2.66 -0.41 -2.21
N ASN A 55 -2.82 -1.29 -3.21
CA ASN A 55 -2.37 -2.69 -3.10
C ASN A 55 -0.85 -2.79 -2.90
N ARG A 56 -0.10 -1.88 -3.53
CA ARG A 56 1.35 -1.78 -3.38
C ARG A 56 1.75 -1.34 -1.98
N ALA A 57 1.05 -0.34 -1.43
CA ALA A 57 1.22 0.09 -0.04
C ALA A 57 0.91 -1.03 0.94
N LEU A 58 -0.21 -1.75 0.77
CA LEU A 58 -0.55 -2.91 1.59
C LEU A 58 0.55 -3.98 1.59
N SER A 59 1.06 -4.31 0.41
CA SER A 59 2.13 -5.31 0.27
C SER A 59 3.44 -4.86 0.92
N LEU A 60 3.75 -3.57 0.91
CA LEU A 60 4.92 -2.99 1.58
C LEU A 60 4.73 -2.95 3.10
N TYR A 61 3.57 -2.51 3.56
CA TYR A 61 3.26 -2.33 4.98
C TYR A 61 3.12 -3.70 5.67
N ALA A 62 2.55 -4.70 4.99
CA ALA A 62 2.47 -6.07 5.48
C ALA A 62 3.86 -6.69 5.75
N LYS A 63 4.88 -6.26 5.00
CA LYS A 63 6.28 -6.68 5.15
C LYS A 63 7.04 -5.86 6.19
N SER A 64 6.63 -4.63 6.49
CA SER A 64 7.25 -3.79 7.52
C SER A 64 6.51 -3.92 8.85
N ARG A 65 7.16 -4.49 9.88
CA ARG A 65 6.56 -4.65 11.21
C ARG A 65 6.11 -3.32 11.83
N ARG A 66 6.74 -2.21 11.44
CA ARG A 66 6.45 -0.86 11.95
C ARG A 66 5.22 -0.22 11.31
N TYR A 67 4.87 -0.64 10.09
CA TYR A 67 3.72 -0.12 9.35
C TYR A 67 2.50 -1.03 9.43
N ARG A 68 2.60 -2.17 10.12
CA ARG A 68 1.45 -3.07 10.35
C ARG A 68 0.28 -2.37 11.03
N ASP A 69 0.55 -1.52 12.01
CA ASP A 69 -0.50 -0.77 12.71
C ASP A 69 -1.13 0.33 11.83
N HIS A 70 -0.43 0.73 10.76
CA HIS A 70 -0.93 1.66 9.75
C HIS A 70 -1.70 0.99 8.61
N ILE A 71 -1.76 -0.35 8.57
CA ILE A 71 -2.52 -1.10 7.56
C ILE A 71 -4.02 -0.91 7.74
N ASP A 72 -4.50 -0.96 8.99
CA ASP A 72 -5.94 -0.87 9.29
C ASP A 72 -6.58 0.43 8.77
N PRO A 73 -6.06 1.64 9.08
CA PRO A 73 -6.61 2.88 8.53
C PRO A 73 -6.43 2.97 7.00
N LEU A 74 -5.40 2.34 6.45
CA LEU A 74 -5.20 2.25 5.01
C LEU A 74 -6.31 1.43 4.34
N PHE A 75 -6.69 0.30 4.94
CA PHE A 75 -7.78 -0.55 4.44
C PHE A 75 -9.12 0.16 4.39
N VAL A 76 -9.43 0.98 5.40
CA VAL A 76 -10.67 1.77 5.42
C VAL A 76 -10.71 2.73 4.22
N LYS A 77 -9.62 3.47 3.97
CA LYS A 77 -9.53 4.36 2.80
C LYS A 77 -9.65 3.62 1.47
N ILE A 78 -9.06 2.43 1.37
CA ILE A 78 -9.19 1.57 0.18
C ILE A 78 -10.64 1.14 -0.02
N ASP A 79 -11.33 0.77 1.06
CA ASP A 79 -12.72 0.34 0.97
C ASP A 79 -13.67 1.50 0.64
N GLU A 80 -13.46 2.67 1.24
CA GLU A 80 -14.16 3.90 0.89
C GLU A 80 -13.98 4.23 -0.60
N LEU A 81 -12.73 4.17 -1.08
CA LEU A 81 -12.41 4.33 -2.49
C LEU A 81 -13.16 3.31 -3.34
N ARG A 82 -13.07 2.02 -2.99
CA ARG A 82 -13.75 0.94 -3.72
C ARG A 82 -15.27 1.14 -3.76
N ASN A 83 -15.86 1.63 -2.67
CA ASN A 83 -17.28 1.92 -2.60
C ASN A 83 -17.66 3.11 -3.50
N LEU A 84 -16.78 4.12 -3.62
CA LEU A 84 -16.93 5.19 -4.61
C LEU A 84 -16.83 4.65 -6.04
N VAL A 85 -15.83 3.81 -6.35
CA VAL A 85 -15.69 3.17 -7.68
C VAL A 85 -16.94 2.36 -8.04
N ARG A 86 -17.42 1.54 -7.09
CA ARG A 86 -18.61 0.69 -7.29
C ARG A 86 -19.89 1.49 -7.49
N LYS A 87 -20.03 2.67 -6.89
CA LYS A 87 -21.18 3.56 -7.11
C LYS A 87 -21.15 4.29 -8.46
N SER A 88 -19.98 4.40 -9.08
CA SER A 88 -19.79 5.08 -10.38
C SER A 88 -19.96 4.16 -11.60
N VAL A 89 -20.17 2.84 -11.40
CA VAL A 89 -20.45 1.85 -12.46
C VAL A 89 -21.94 1.75 -12.75
#